data_AF-A0A178EBQ1-F1
#
_entry.id   AF-A0A178EBQ1-F1
#
_cell.length_a   1.000
_cell.length_b   1.000
_cell.length_c   1.000
_cell.angle_alpha   90.00
_cell.angle_beta   90.00
_cell.angle_gamma   90.00
#
_symmetry.space_group_name_H-M   'P 1'
#
loop_
_entity.id
_entity.type
_entity.pdbx_description
1 polymer ?
#
loop_
_entity_poly.entity_id
_entity_poly.type
_entity_poly.pdbx_seq_one_letter_code
_entity_poly.pdbx_strand_id
1 'polypeptide(L)'
;MSTVTGTIAAHSVLDFSDEETEAGPSLNYAERQAVTLRKLTMEFQCTACTDRVSRGDMVTAQCGHRYCADCMKSLFMRSTKDEGLYPPKCCKIPIPLALVARHMDANDLSTFQLAAVEFATQHRVYCSNLNCAKFIVPDNIKSGLQRADCAACGTETCAICMNGYHYSRDCPDDPSLHQTRELAKSLGWQTCGACNRVVQLRSGCNHMTCICKAEFCYVCGIKWKNCACEAADINRIEERAEEIVERDAPADMLPHQRRARFDQVFVGLQNNHECEHSRQFQRIDSGAPRRGFRCEMCDARHYRYILQCRLCYVNVCEECRRHRI
;
A
#
# COMPACT_ATOMS: atom_id res chain seq x y z
N MET A 1 22.67 -7.47 -22.24
CA MET A 1 23.11 -7.02 -23.58
C MET A 1 21.95 -6.28 -24.22
N SER A 2 22.27 -5.27 -25.04
CA SER A 2 21.38 -4.35 -25.77
C SER A 2 21.04 -3.04 -25.05
N THR A 3 22.07 -2.22 -24.89
CA THR A 3 21.99 -0.76 -24.75
C THR A 3 21.81 -0.13 -26.12
N VAL A 4 20.68 0.53 -26.38
CA VAL A 4 20.52 1.46 -27.50
C VAL A 4 20.45 2.86 -26.90
N THR A 5 21.62 3.49 -26.78
CA THR A 5 21.78 4.90 -26.45
C THR A 5 21.49 5.72 -27.70
N GLY A 6 20.26 6.22 -27.82
CA GLY A 6 19.90 7.23 -28.80
C GLY A 6 20.37 8.61 -28.34
N THR A 7 21.58 8.99 -28.73
CA THR A 7 22.12 10.34 -28.52
C THR A 7 21.43 11.30 -29.48
N ILE A 8 20.33 11.92 -29.06
CA ILE A 8 19.77 13.07 -29.77
C ILE A 8 20.62 14.27 -29.33
N ALA A 9 21.56 14.65 -30.18
CA ALA A 9 22.37 15.84 -30.01
C ALA A 9 21.44 17.05 -29.85
N ALA A 10 21.63 17.80 -28.77
CA ALA A 10 21.06 19.13 -28.65
C ALA A 10 21.55 19.97 -29.83
N HIS A 11 20.65 20.30 -30.76
CA HIS A 11 20.93 21.25 -31.83
C HIS A 11 21.17 22.64 -31.21
N SER A 12 22.42 22.92 -30.88
CA SER A 12 22.93 24.28 -30.78
C SER A 12 24.33 24.36 -31.41
N VAL A 13 24.39 24.08 -32.69
CA VAL A 13 25.20 24.98 -33.51
C VAL A 13 24.26 26.16 -33.78
N LEU A 14 24.81 27.35 -33.99
CA LEU A 14 24.15 28.27 -34.89
C LEU A 14 23.81 27.45 -36.13
N ASP A 15 22.57 26.96 -36.27
CA ASP A 15 22.09 26.41 -37.52
C ASP A 15 21.98 27.65 -38.44
N PHE A 16 23.15 28.09 -38.91
CA PHE A 16 23.28 28.40 -40.31
C PHE A 16 22.80 27.11 -40.94
N SER A 17 21.55 27.12 -41.41
CA SER A 17 21.12 26.06 -42.29
C SER A 17 22.16 26.03 -43.41
N ASP A 18 23.08 25.08 -43.37
CA ASP A 18 24.04 24.79 -44.43
C ASP A 18 23.31 24.19 -45.66
N GLU A 19 22.03 24.52 -45.84
CA GLU A 19 21.33 24.45 -47.12
C GLU A 19 21.72 25.63 -48.04
N GLU A 20 22.77 26.40 -47.72
CA GLU A 20 23.51 27.16 -48.74
C GLU A 20 24.38 26.17 -49.54
N THR A 21 23.72 25.38 -50.40
CA THR A 21 24.37 24.50 -51.39
C THR A 21 25.10 25.27 -52.50
N GLU A 22 25.04 26.60 -52.45
CA GLU A 22 25.75 27.50 -53.34
C GLU A 22 27.02 27.99 -52.66
N ALA A 23 28.18 27.67 -53.26
CA ALA A 23 29.46 28.21 -52.82
C ALA A 23 29.44 29.75 -52.99
N GLY A 24 29.18 30.46 -51.89
CA GLY A 24 29.23 31.91 -51.84
C GLY A 24 30.62 32.45 -52.18
N PRO A 25 30.72 33.75 -52.55
CA PRO A 25 31.99 34.36 -52.92
C PRO A 25 33.04 34.24 -51.80
N SER A 26 34.31 34.13 -52.17
CA SER A 26 35.42 34.04 -51.21
C SER A 26 35.53 35.31 -50.36
N LEU A 27 35.04 35.25 -49.12
CA LEU A 27 35.09 36.34 -48.14
C LEU A 27 36.39 36.32 -47.34
N ASN A 28 36.97 37.50 -47.11
CA ASN A 28 38.10 37.68 -46.21
C ASN A 28 37.67 37.56 -44.73
N TYR A 29 38.65 37.46 -43.81
CA TYR A 29 38.37 37.26 -42.38
C TYR A 29 37.50 38.38 -41.77
N ALA A 30 37.73 39.63 -42.17
CA ALA A 30 36.98 40.78 -41.67
C ALA A 30 35.52 40.76 -42.15
N GLU A 31 35.28 40.38 -43.40
CA GLU A 31 33.94 40.23 -43.96
C GLU A 31 33.17 39.08 -43.30
N ARG A 32 33.83 37.95 -43.02
CA ARG A 32 33.23 36.85 -42.26
C ARG A 32 32.84 37.27 -40.85
N GLN A 33 33.70 38.03 -40.16
CA GLN A 33 33.37 38.60 -38.85
C GLN A 33 32.18 39.57 -38.93
N ALA A 34 32.15 40.46 -39.93
CA ALA A 34 31.05 41.40 -40.11
C ALA A 34 29.70 40.71 -40.38
N VAL A 35 29.68 39.65 -41.21
CA VAL A 35 28.47 38.85 -41.46
C VAL A 35 28.02 38.13 -40.19
N THR A 36 28.95 37.56 -39.43
CA THR A 36 28.64 36.86 -38.18
C THR A 36 28.08 37.83 -37.13
N LEU A 37 28.73 38.99 -36.95
CA LEU A 37 28.25 40.05 -36.07
C LEU A 37 26.86 40.53 -36.49
N ARG A 38 26.63 40.75 -37.78
CA ARG A 38 25.31 41.13 -38.30
C ARG A 38 24.24 40.08 -37.98
N LYS A 39 24.55 38.79 -38.16
CA LYS A 39 23.64 37.67 -37.84
C LYS A 39 23.36 37.56 -36.34
N LEU A 40 24.33 37.89 -35.49
CA LEU A 40 24.17 37.93 -34.02
C LEU A 40 23.36 39.14 -33.55
N THR A 41 23.47 40.29 -34.24
CA THR A 41 22.69 41.50 -33.95
C THR A 41 21.28 41.49 -34.55
N MET A 42 20.89 40.44 -35.28
CA MET A 42 19.52 40.34 -35.80
C MET A 42 18.53 40.13 -34.65
N GLU A 43 17.53 40.99 -34.60
CA GLU A 43 16.45 40.90 -33.63
C GLU A 43 15.17 40.34 -34.23
N PHE A 44 14.49 39.49 -33.48
CA PHE A 44 13.18 38.95 -33.83
C PHE A 44 12.15 39.28 -32.75
N GLN A 45 10.89 39.40 -33.17
CA GLN A 45 9.79 39.69 -32.27
C GLN A 45 9.26 38.40 -31.62
N CYS A 46 9.07 38.42 -30.29
CA CYS A 46 8.47 37.34 -29.53
C CYS A 46 6.94 37.32 -29.70
N THR A 47 6.35 36.16 -29.98
CA THR A 47 4.89 36.00 -30.13
C THR A 47 4.12 36.19 -28.81
N ALA A 48 4.77 36.04 -27.64
CA ALA A 48 4.11 36.14 -26.34
C ALA A 48 4.16 37.53 -25.71
N CYS A 49 5.34 38.15 -25.62
CA CYS A 49 5.52 39.48 -25.00
C CYS A 49 5.65 40.62 -26.01
N THR A 50 5.75 40.32 -27.32
CA THR A 50 5.95 41.31 -28.40
C THR A 50 7.27 42.07 -28.39
N ASP A 51 8.17 41.78 -27.44
CA ASP A 51 9.52 42.35 -27.39
C ASP A 51 10.40 41.85 -28.53
N ARG A 52 11.38 42.67 -28.93
CA ARG A 52 12.40 42.32 -29.92
C ARG A 52 13.69 41.95 -29.19
N VAL A 53 14.18 40.74 -29.43
CA VAL A 53 15.40 40.23 -28.78
C VAL A 53 16.34 39.61 -29.80
N SER A 54 17.61 39.47 -29.43
CA SER A 54 18.66 38.91 -30.28
C SER A 54 18.32 37.48 -30.72
N ARG A 55 18.82 37.05 -31.89
CA ARG A 55 18.68 35.68 -32.37
C ARG A 55 19.14 34.63 -31.35
N GLY A 56 20.16 34.94 -30.54
CA GLY A 56 20.70 34.02 -29.53
C GLY A 56 19.73 33.71 -28.40
N ASP A 57 18.78 34.62 -28.13
CA ASP A 57 17.81 34.52 -27.05
C ASP A 57 16.41 34.14 -27.56
N MET A 58 16.32 33.65 -28.80
CA MET A 58 15.07 33.22 -29.43
C MET A 58 14.97 31.70 -29.55
N VAL A 59 13.83 31.17 -29.15
CA VAL A 59 13.46 29.77 -29.29
C VAL A 59 12.35 29.66 -30.33
N THR A 60 12.57 28.83 -31.36
CA THR A 60 11.56 28.57 -32.40
C THR A 60 10.88 27.24 -32.11
N ALA A 61 9.57 27.26 -31.93
CA ALA A 61 8.78 26.05 -31.76
C ALA A 61 8.60 25.33 -33.12
N GLN A 62 8.27 24.04 -33.09
CA GLN A 62 8.06 23.23 -34.30
C GLN A 62 6.93 23.76 -35.22
N CYS A 63 5.99 24.51 -34.63
CA CYS A 63 4.92 25.23 -35.33
C CYS A 63 5.43 26.45 -36.14
N GLY A 64 6.70 26.85 -36.01
CA GLY A 64 7.30 28.03 -36.64
C GLY A 64 7.19 29.33 -35.83
N HIS A 65 6.38 29.36 -34.77
CA HIS A 65 6.29 30.52 -33.87
C HIS A 65 7.57 30.70 -33.05
N ARG A 66 7.91 31.96 -32.76
CA ARG A 66 9.13 32.33 -32.06
C ARG A 66 8.83 32.97 -30.71
N TYR A 67 9.54 32.52 -29.69
CA TYR A 67 9.44 33.00 -28.32
C TYR A 67 10.81 33.48 -27.87
N CYS A 68 10.89 34.56 -27.11
CA CYS A 68 12.12 34.82 -26.35
C CYS A 68 12.31 33.70 -25.30
N ALA A 69 13.56 33.44 -24.93
CA ALA A 69 13.93 32.39 -23.97
C ALA A 69 13.15 32.51 -22.65
N ASP A 70 12.95 33.74 -22.15
CA ASP A 70 12.21 34.00 -20.91
C ASP A 70 10.73 33.63 -21.01
N CYS A 71 10.07 33.99 -22.12
CA CYS A 71 8.67 33.60 -22.35
C CYS A 71 8.53 32.09 -22.50
N MET A 72 9.50 31.45 -23.16
CA MET A 72 9.54 30.00 -23.34
C MET A 72 9.72 29.28 -21.99
N LYS A 73 10.68 29.73 -21.18
CA LYS A 73 10.92 29.24 -19.82
C LYS A 73 9.68 29.42 -18.95
N SER A 74 9.08 30.61 -18.98
CA SER A 74 7.85 30.91 -18.26
C SER A 74 6.69 29.98 -18.64
N LEU A 75 6.53 29.67 -19.93
CA LEU A 75 5.51 28.70 -20.39
C LEU A 75 5.71 27.32 -19.74
N PHE A 76 6.94 26.81 -19.72
CA PHE A 76 7.26 25.55 -19.05
C PHE A 76 7.01 25.61 -17.55
N MET A 77 7.48 26.66 -16.86
CA MET A 77 7.30 26.79 -15.40
C MET A 77 5.84 27.04 -14.99
N ARG A 78 5.01 27.57 -15.89
CA ARG A 78 3.55 27.65 -15.68
C ARG A 78 2.90 26.28 -15.82
N SER A 79 3.33 25.47 -16.78
CA SER A 79 2.82 24.12 -16.96
C SER A 79 3.12 23.18 -15.78
N THR A 80 4.13 23.48 -14.96
CA THR A 80 4.39 22.70 -13.73
C THR A 80 3.40 22.98 -12.61
N LYS A 81 2.64 24.08 -12.70
CA LYS A 81 1.64 24.49 -11.71
C LYS A 81 0.20 24.19 -12.14
N ASP A 82 -0.01 24.11 -13.45
CA ASP A 82 -1.31 23.88 -14.06
C ASP A 82 -1.26 22.63 -14.94
N GLU A 83 -1.85 21.54 -14.44
CA GLU A 83 -1.92 20.24 -15.11
C GLU A 83 -2.64 20.34 -16.48
N GLY A 84 -3.56 21.31 -16.66
CA GLY A 84 -4.24 21.54 -17.94
C GLY A 84 -3.33 22.13 -19.02
N LEU A 85 -2.25 22.81 -18.63
CA LEU A 85 -1.21 23.32 -19.52
C LEU A 85 -0.09 22.30 -19.78
N TYR A 86 -0.14 21.14 -19.12
CA TYR A 86 0.84 20.08 -19.27
C TYR A 86 0.37 19.04 -20.32
N PRO A 87 1.25 18.60 -21.25
CA PRO A 87 2.57 19.15 -21.56
C PRO A 87 2.46 20.51 -22.28
N PRO A 88 3.48 21.40 -22.19
CA PRO A 88 3.55 22.66 -22.92
C PRO A 88 3.33 22.49 -24.42
N LYS A 89 2.45 23.29 -25.03
CA LYS A 89 2.08 23.19 -26.45
C LYS A 89 2.11 24.55 -27.15
N CYS A 90 2.54 24.57 -28.42
CA CYS A 90 2.31 25.67 -29.37
C CYS A 90 1.40 25.14 -30.48
N CYS A 91 0.30 25.82 -30.79
CA CYS A 91 -0.60 25.38 -31.88
C CYS A 91 -1.05 23.92 -31.75
N LYS A 92 -1.25 23.44 -30.51
CA LYS A 92 -1.56 22.05 -30.16
C LYS A 92 -0.43 21.03 -30.37
N ILE A 93 0.76 21.47 -30.78
CA ILE A 93 1.96 20.64 -30.93
C ILE A 93 2.77 20.72 -29.62
N PRO A 94 3.08 19.59 -28.96
CA PRO A 94 3.92 19.59 -27.76
C PRO A 94 5.30 20.15 -28.05
N ILE A 95 5.81 20.96 -27.13
CA ILE A 95 7.12 21.58 -27.27
C ILE A 95 8.15 20.73 -26.50
N PRO A 96 9.19 20.18 -27.16
CA PRO A 96 10.20 19.39 -26.48
C PRO A 96 11.00 20.21 -25.46
N LEU A 97 11.26 19.64 -24.27
CA LEU A 97 12.09 20.27 -23.23
C LEU A 97 13.49 20.64 -23.75
N ALA A 98 14.04 19.85 -24.67
CA ALA A 98 15.36 20.09 -25.26
C ALA A 98 15.51 21.49 -25.90
N LEU A 99 14.42 22.10 -26.38
CA LEU A 99 14.47 23.44 -26.99
C LEU A 99 14.68 24.57 -25.97
N VAL A 100 14.30 24.35 -24.72
CA VAL A 100 14.39 25.37 -23.65
C VAL A 100 15.39 25.00 -22.56
N ALA A 101 15.82 23.73 -22.48
CA ALA A 101 16.65 23.20 -21.40
C ALA A 101 17.95 23.99 -21.17
N ARG A 102 18.58 24.51 -22.23
CA ARG A 102 19.80 25.32 -22.13
C ARG A 102 19.60 26.70 -21.47
N HIS A 103 18.36 27.18 -21.42
CA HIS A 103 17.97 28.45 -20.80
C HIS A 103 17.36 28.24 -19.40
N MET A 104 17.30 26.99 -18.94
CA MET A 104 16.83 26.60 -17.62
C MET A 104 18.03 26.25 -16.73
N ASP A 105 17.96 26.62 -15.46
CA ASP A 105 18.92 26.12 -14.49
C ASP A 105 18.57 24.70 -14.03
N ALA A 106 19.46 24.09 -13.24
CA ALA A 106 19.24 22.74 -12.73
C ALA A 106 17.98 22.63 -11.86
N ASN A 107 17.61 23.69 -11.15
CA ASN A 107 16.45 23.71 -10.27
C ASN A 107 15.14 23.76 -11.09
N ASP A 108 15.09 24.57 -12.15
CA ASP A 108 13.96 24.64 -13.08
C ASP A 108 13.73 23.30 -13.78
N LEU A 109 14.80 22.68 -14.28
CA LEU A 109 14.73 21.37 -14.91
C LEU A 109 14.21 20.30 -13.94
N SER A 110 14.73 20.28 -12.70
CA SER A 110 14.26 19.36 -11.67
C SER A 110 12.79 19.59 -11.32
N THR A 111 12.35 20.85 -11.26
CA THR A 111 10.95 21.21 -10.98
C THR A 111 10.03 20.71 -12.09
N PHE A 112 10.43 20.89 -13.35
CA PHE A 112 9.66 20.41 -14.50
C PHE A 112 9.59 18.88 -14.56
N GLN A 113 10.69 18.20 -14.28
CA GLN A 113 10.74 16.73 -14.21
C GLN A 113 9.90 16.18 -13.06
N LEU A 114 9.94 16.81 -11.88
CA LEU A 114 9.10 16.43 -10.74
C LEU A 114 7.62 16.59 -11.06
N ALA A 115 7.23 17.70 -11.71
CA ALA A 115 5.85 17.90 -12.15
C ALA A 115 5.39 16.84 -13.16
N ALA A 116 6.28 16.40 -14.06
CA ALA A 116 6.01 15.31 -14.99
C ALA A 116 5.66 14.01 -14.25
N VAL A 117 6.45 13.66 -13.23
CA VAL A 117 6.20 12.48 -12.39
C VAL A 117 4.94 12.65 -11.57
N GLU A 118 4.72 13.82 -10.97
CA GLU A 118 3.54 14.14 -10.18
C GLU A 118 2.25 13.95 -11.01
N PHE A 119 2.18 14.57 -12.19
CA PHE A 119 0.99 14.47 -13.04
C PHE A 119 0.77 13.05 -13.59
N ALA A 120 1.84 12.30 -13.85
CA ALA A 120 1.74 10.89 -14.23
C ALA A 120 1.33 9.96 -13.06
N THR A 121 1.49 10.40 -11.80
CA THR A 121 1.17 9.59 -10.62
C THR A 121 -0.32 9.63 -10.32
N GLN A 122 -0.95 8.44 -10.26
CA GLN A 122 -2.39 8.30 -9.99
C GLN A 122 -2.75 8.58 -8.52
N HIS A 123 -1.96 8.05 -7.58
CA HIS A 123 -2.14 8.24 -6.14
C HIS A 123 -1.03 9.11 -5.60
N ARG A 124 -1.24 10.43 -5.67
CA ARG A 124 -0.24 11.43 -5.28
C ARG A 124 -0.22 11.55 -3.75
N VAL A 125 0.99 11.56 -3.18
CA VAL A 125 1.19 11.80 -1.76
C VAL A 125 1.94 13.11 -1.60
N TYR A 126 1.39 13.99 -0.77
CA TYR A 126 2.00 15.28 -0.45
C TYR A 126 2.48 15.27 0.99
N CYS A 127 3.57 15.99 1.24
CA CYS A 127 4.12 16.14 2.57
C CYS A 127 3.09 16.76 3.53
N SER A 128 2.84 16.08 4.65
CA SER A 128 1.88 16.51 5.69
C SER A 128 2.26 17.82 6.39
N ASN A 129 3.53 18.22 6.34
CA ASN A 129 3.95 19.55 6.80
C ASN A 129 3.42 20.63 5.85
N LEU A 130 2.47 21.44 6.32
CA LEU A 130 1.81 22.50 5.55
C LEU A 130 2.76 23.58 5.02
N ASN A 131 3.90 23.83 5.69
CA ASN A 131 4.91 24.77 5.20
C ASN A 131 5.75 24.18 4.04
N CYS A 132 5.74 22.84 3.90
CA CYS A 132 6.42 22.15 2.82
C CYS A 132 5.45 21.82 1.68
N ALA A 133 4.41 21.03 1.98
CA ALA A 133 3.35 20.59 1.06
C ALA A 133 3.83 20.04 -0.30
N LYS A 134 5.12 19.67 -0.41
CA LYS A 134 5.70 19.16 -1.66
C LYS A 134 5.21 17.76 -1.95
N PHE A 135 5.03 17.47 -3.23
CA PHE A 135 4.81 16.11 -3.73
C PHE A 135 5.98 15.20 -3.33
N ILE A 136 5.66 14.02 -2.82
CA ILE A 136 6.63 12.97 -2.48
C ILE A 136 6.61 11.93 -3.60
N VAL A 137 7.75 11.76 -4.26
CA VAL A 137 7.90 10.78 -5.34
C VAL A 137 7.66 9.35 -4.84
N PRO A 138 7.10 8.45 -5.67
CA PRO A 138 6.79 7.07 -5.28
C PRO A 138 7.96 6.30 -4.66
N ASP A 139 9.20 6.55 -5.11
CA ASP A 139 10.40 5.89 -4.61
C ASP A 139 10.68 6.18 -3.12
N ASN A 140 10.16 7.30 -2.61
CA ASN A 140 10.26 7.66 -1.20
C ASN A 140 9.09 7.14 -0.35
N ILE A 141 8.21 6.32 -0.94
CA ILE A 141 7.08 5.69 -0.26
C ILE A 141 7.42 4.23 0.06
N LYS A 142 7.60 3.94 1.35
CA LYS A 142 7.82 2.59 1.87
C LYS A 142 6.48 1.87 1.99
N SER A 143 6.06 1.20 0.92
CA SER A 143 4.73 0.55 0.81
C SER A 143 4.40 -0.39 1.98
N GLY A 144 5.38 -1.18 2.46
CA GLY A 144 5.16 -2.11 3.59
C GLY A 144 4.82 -1.43 4.92
N LEU A 145 5.20 -0.15 5.08
CA LEU A 145 4.91 0.65 6.28
C LEU A 145 3.87 1.74 6.03
N GLN A 146 3.43 1.91 4.79
CA GLN A 146 2.58 3.02 4.35
C GLN A 146 3.13 4.39 4.80
N ARG A 147 4.47 4.53 4.73
CA ARG A 147 5.21 5.74 5.13
C ARG A 147 5.87 6.39 3.93
N ALA A 148 5.63 7.67 3.74
CA ALA A 148 6.27 8.52 2.74
C ALA A 148 7.26 9.46 3.43
N ASP A 149 8.52 9.42 3.02
CA ASP A 149 9.59 10.23 3.62
C ASP A 149 9.84 11.47 2.73
N CYS A 150 9.58 12.67 3.26
CA CYS A 150 9.78 13.91 2.50
C CYS A 150 11.28 14.26 2.38
N ALA A 151 11.83 14.19 1.16
CA ALA A 151 13.23 14.54 0.91
C ALA A 151 13.57 16.03 1.15
N ALA A 152 12.56 16.92 1.14
CA ALA A 152 12.78 18.36 1.28
C ALA A 152 12.86 18.84 2.73
N CYS A 153 12.10 18.24 3.65
CA CYS A 153 12.03 18.68 5.05
C CYS A 153 12.17 17.54 6.07
N GLY A 154 12.32 16.29 5.62
CA GLY A 154 12.45 15.12 6.48
C GLY A 154 11.16 14.70 7.19
N THR A 155 10.03 15.38 6.95
CA THR A 155 8.75 15.01 7.56
C THR A 155 8.28 13.66 7.02
N GLU A 156 7.86 12.78 7.93
CA GLU A 156 7.25 11.48 7.58
C GLU A 156 5.73 11.62 7.51
N THR A 157 5.17 11.15 6.40
CA THR A 157 3.75 11.27 6.09
C THR A 157 3.13 9.88 5.91
N CYS A 158 1.91 9.68 6.41
CA CYS A 158 1.15 8.48 6.13
C CYS A 158 0.67 8.49 4.68
N ALA A 159 1.02 7.46 3.90
CA ALA A 159 0.65 7.36 2.48
C ALA A 159 -0.86 7.13 2.24
N ILE A 160 -1.62 6.80 3.30
CA ILE A 160 -3.07 6.54 3.24
C ILE A 160 -3.86 7.84 3.47
N CYS A 161 -3.69 8.46 4.63
CA CYS A 161 -4.47 9.63 5.03
C CYS A 161 -3.78 10.97 4.79
N MET A 162 -2.51 10.97 4.33
CA MET A 162 -1.68 12.16 4.10
C MET A 162 -1.44 13.03 5.36
N ASN A 163 -1.74 12.53 6.55
CA ASN A 163 -1.36 13.16 7.82
C ASN A 163 0.07 12.74 8.26
N GLY A 164 0.56 13.32 9.35
CA GLY A 164 1.82 12.88 9.98
C GLY A 164 1.82 11.38 10.25
N TYR A 165 2.96 10.72 10.04
CA TYR A 165 3.07 9.26 10.17
C TYR A 165 2.73 8.77 11.59
N HIS A 166 2.01 7.64 11.68
CA HIS A 166 1.60 7.03 12.94
C HIS A 166 2.47 5.80 13.25
N TYR A 167 3.35 5.91 14.24
CA TYR A 167 4.31 4.84 14.56
C TYR A 167 3.71 3.61 15.25
N SER A 168 2.73 3.84 16.14
CA SER A 168 2.24 2.80 17.07
C SER A 168 0.76 2.48 16.88
N ARG A 169 0.14 3.00 15.83
CA ARG A 169 -1.29 2.87 15.57
C ARG A 169 -1.50 2.66 14.09
N ASP A 170 -2.48 1.84 13.76
CA ASP A 170 -2.93 1.74 12.37
C ASP A 170 -3.52 3.08 11.90
N CYS A 171 -3.49 3.32 10.60
CA CYS A 171 -4.13 4.49 10.04
C CYS A 171 -5.66 4.40 10.23
N PRO A 172 -6.30 5.42 10.83
CA PRO A 172 -7.75 5.41 11.05
C PRO A 172 -8.55 5.54 9.75
N ASP A 173 -7.93 5.96 8.66
CA ASP A 173 -8.57 6.09 7.35
C ASP A 173 -8.17 4.96 6.38
N ASP A 174 -7.54 3.89 6.88
CA ASP A 174 -7.18 2.73 6.07
C ASP A 174 -8.44 1.96 5.64
N PRO A 175 -8.83 2.03 4.35
CA PRO A 175 -10.05 1.38 3.88
C PRO A 175 -9.95 -0.14 3.96
N SER A 176 -8.76 -0.72 3.78
CA SER A 176 -8.55 -2.16 3.84
C SER A 176 -8.69 -2.70 5.27
N LEU A 177 -8.20 -1.93 6.24
CA LEU A 177 -8.36 -2.24 7.66
C LEU A 177 -9.82 -2.11 8.10
N HIS A 178 -10.54 -1.09 7.62
CA HIS A 178 -11.97 -0.96 7.86
C HIS A 178 -12.75 -2.14 7.30
N GLN A 179 -12.52 -2.51 6.03
CA GLN A 179 -13.17 -3.67 5.41
C GLN A 179 -12.86 -4.96 6.17
N THR A 180 -11.62 -5.14 6.64
CA THR A 180 -11.23 -6.30 7.44
C THR A 180 -11.99 -6.33 8.78
N ARG A 181 -12.16 -5.18 9.43
CA ARG A 181 -12.93 -5.06 10.69
C ARG A 181 -14.43 -5.25 10.47
N GLU A 182 -14.98 -4.77 9.36
CA GLU A 182 -16.39 -4.99 9.00
C GLU A 182 -16.67 -6.46 8.69
N LEU A 183 -15.78 -7.12 7.93
CA LEU A 183 -15.85 -8.56 7.68
C LEU A 183 -15.75 -9.35 8.98
N ALA A 184 -14.83 -8.98 9.87
CA ALA A 184 -14.72 -9.61 11.18
C ALA A 184 -16.04 -9.49 11.96
N LYS A 185 -16.66 -8.30 12.00
CA LYS A 185 -17.95 -8.09 12.65
C LYS A 185 -19.07 -8.91 12.00
N SER A 186 -19.15 -8.97 10.67
CA SER A 186 -20.20 -9.71 9.97
C SER A 186 -20.09 -11.23 10.17
N LEU A 187 -18.87 -11.74 10.37
CA LEU A 187 -18.59 -13.13 10.73
C LEU A 187 -18.70 -13.40 12.24
N GLY A 188 -19.08 -12.39 13.05
CA GLY A 188 -19.18 -12.52 14.51
C GLY A 188 -17.82 -12.70 15.21
N TRP A 189 -16.72 -12.30 14.58
CA TRP A 189 -15.39 -12.28 15.18
C TRP A 189 -15.21 -11.06 16.07
N GLN A 190 -14.52 -11.25 17.20
CA GLN A 190 -14.30 -10.21 18.19
C GLN A 190 -12.92 -9.57 18.02
N THR A 191 -12.76 -8.32 18.41
CA THR A 191 -11.46 -7.63 18.45
C THR A 191 -10.97 -7.49 19.89
N CYS A 192 -9.73 -7.89 20.14
CA CYS A 192 -9.11 -7.67 21.45
C CYS A 192 -8.87 -6.17 21.68
N GLY A 193 -9.53 -5.58 22.68
CA GLY A 193 -9.38 -4.15 22.99
C GLY A 193 -7.98 -3.73 23.46
N ALA A 194 -7.11 -4.67 23.84
CA ALA A 194 -5.75 -4.37 24.30
C ALA A 194 -4.72 -4.32 23.15
N CYS A 195 -4.90 -5.11 22.09
CA CYS A 195 -3.92 -5.22 21.00
C CYS A 195 -4.52 -5.11 19.59
N ASN A 196 -5.83 -4.88 19.49
CA ASN A 196 -6.60 -4.75 18.25
C ASN A 196 -6.57 -5.97 17.30
N ARG A 197 -6.07 -7.11 17.78
CA ARG A 197 -6.12 -8.37 17.00
C ARG A 197 -7.56 -8.89 16.96
N VAL A 198 -8.00 -9.23 15.75
CA VAL A 198 -9.25 -9.95 15.53
C VAL A 198 -9.06 -11.40 15.96
N VAL A 199 -10.03 -11.92 16.72
CA VAL A 199 -10.07 -13.28 17.23
C VAL A 199 -11.37 -13.94 16.82
N GLN A 200 -11.28 -15.23 16.50
CA GLN A 200 -12.43 -16.09 16.29
C GLN A 200 -12.53 -17.07 17.46
N LEU A 201 -13.73 -17.29 17.96
CA LEU A 201 -14.01 -18.34 18.93
C LEU A 201 -14.64 -19.53 18.19
N ARG A 202 -13.89 -20.63 18.09
CA ARG A 202 -14.36 -21.85 17.43
C ARG A 202 -15.38 -22.62 18.28
N SER A 203 -15.14 -22.72 19.58
CA SER A 203 -15.97 -23.49 20.52
C SER A 203 -15.66 -23.10 21.96
N GLY A 204 -16.57 -23.35 22.89
CA GLY A 204 -16.37 -23.15 24.33
C GLY A 204 -17.11 -21.93 24.89
N CYS A 205 -16.75 -21.52 26.12
CA CYS A 205 -17.35 -20.36 26.78
C CYS A 205 -16.92 -19.04 26.13
N ASN A 206 -17.61 -17.96 26.49
CA ASN A 206 -17.33 -16.60 26.03
C ASN A 206 -16.07 -16.00 26.65
N HIS A 207 -15.34 -16.72 27.52
CA HIS A 207 -14.04 -16.28 28.02
C HIS A 207 -12.99 -16.44 26.94
N MET A 208 -12.37 -15.34 26.54
CA MET A 208 -11.30 -15.33 25.57
C MET A 208 -10.01 -14.83 26.21
N THR A 209 -8.92 -15.56 26.01
CA THR A 209 -7.57 -15.12 26.38
C THR A 209 -6.77 -14.85 25.11
N CYS A 210 -6.46 -13.58 24.85
CA CYS A 210 -5.64 -13.20 23.71
C CYS A 210 -4.20 -13.71 23.85
N ILE A 211 -3.49 -13.80 22.72
CA ILE A 211 -2.03 -14.01 22.69
C ILE A 211 -1.29 -12.89 23.47
N CYS A 212 -1.83 -11.66 23.51
CA CYS A 212 -1.29 -10.58 24.34
C CYS A 212 -1.62 -10.72 25.84
N LYS A 213 -2.24 -11.83 26.26
CA LYS A 213 -2.65 -12.16 27.64
C LYS A 213 -3.82 -11.36 28.19
N ALA A 214 -4.42 -10.46 27.42
CA ALA A 214 -5.67 -9.82 27.81
C ALA A 214 -6.82 -10.84 27.80
N GLU A 215 -7.61 -10.84 28.87
CA GLU A 215 -8.82 -11.67 29.01
C GLU A 215 -10.07 -10.83 28.85
N PHE A 216 -10.98 -11.26 27.98
CA PHE A 216 -12.20 -10.52 27.64
C PHE A 216 -13.36 -11.45 27.26
N CYS A 217 -14.57 -10.90 27.28
CA CYS A 217 -15.77 -11.56 26.80
C CYS A 217 -15.82 -11.52 25.27
N TYR A 218 -15.97 -12.67 24.61
CA TYR A 218 -16.06 -12.75 23.15
C TYR A 218 -17.27 -11.99 22.58
N VAL A 219 -18.40 -11.96 23.32
CA VAL A 219 -19.63 -11.30 22.86
C VAL A 219 -19.46 -9.77 22.81
N CYS A 220 -18.92 -9.16 23.87
CA CYS A 220 -18.91 -7.70 24.01
C CYS A 220 -17.52 -7.05 24.01
N GLY A 221 -16.44 -7.83 24.05
CA GLY A 221 -15.05 -7.32 24.05
C GLY A 221 -14.59 -6.71 25.38
N ILE A 222 -15.46 -6.61 26.39
CA ILE A 222 -15.13 -6.07 27.72
C ILE A 222 -14.27 -7.07 28.49
N LYS A 223 -13.41 -6.59 29.39
CA LYS A 223 -12.61 -7.41 30.32
C LYS A 223 -13.48 -8.49 30.97
N TRP A 224 -12.97 -9.72 31.03
CA TRP A 224 -13.71 -10.87 31.54
C TRP A 224 -14.30 -10.62 32.93
N LYS A 225 -15.52 -11.12 33.18
CA LYS A 225 -16.32 -10.92 34.40
C LYS A 225 -16.74 -9.46 34.72
N ASN A 226 -16.53 -8.52 33.78
CA ASN A 226 -17.01 -7.14 33.91
C ASN A 226 -18.21 -6.84 32.98
N CYS A 227 -18.98 -7.86 32.59
CA CYS A 227 -20.17 -7.73 31.76
C CYS A 227 -21.27 -8.70 32.22
N ALA A 228 -22.52 -8.41 31.86
CA ALA A 228 -23.69 -9.28 32.14
C ALA A 228 -23.98 -10.29 31.00
N CYS A 229 -23.05 -10.47 30.06
CA CYS A 229 -23.20 -11.47 29.00
C CYS A 229 -23.21 -12.87 29.60
N GLU A 230 -23.95 -13.78 28.96
CA GLU A 230 -23.93 -15.20 29.34
C GLU A 230 -22.52 -15.77 29.22
N ALA A 231 -22.17 -16.68 30.13
CA ALA A 231 -20.85 -17.28 30.18
C ALA A 231 -20.58 -18.16 28.95
N ALA A 232 -21.61 -18.76 28.35
CA ALA A 232 -21.50 -19.53 27.13
C ALA A 232 -22.76 -19.36 26.27
N ASP A 233 -22.61 -19.66 24.99
CA ASP A 233 -23.67 -19.60 23.98
C ASP A 233 -24.12 -21.02 23.66
N ILE A 234 -25.41 -21.28 23.87
CA ILE A 234 -25.99 -22.62 23.76
C ILE A 234 -25.83 -23.18 22.34
N ASN A 235 -25.99 -22.35 21.30
CA ASN A 235 -25.88 -22.80 19.92
C ASN A 235 -24.46 -23.29 19.62
N ARG A 236 -23.45 -22.60 20.13
CA ARG A 236 -22.04 -23.03 19.99
C ARG A 236 -21.73 -24.29 20.78
N ILE A 237 -22.40 -24.52 21.91
CA ILE A 237 -22.27 -25.77 22.66
C ILE A 237 -22.89 -26.93 21.88
N GLU A 238 -24.07 -26.70 21.27
CA GLU A 238 -24.76 -27.65 20.41
C GLU A 238 -23.92 -28.02 19.18
N GLU A 239 -23.48 -27.04 18.39
CA GLU A 239 -22.59 -27.26 17.23
C GLU A 239 -21.34 -28.05 17.65
N ARG A 240 -20.74 -27.70 18.78
CA ARG A 240 -19.57 -28.43 19.28
C ARG A 240 -19.88 -29.86 19.69
N ALA A 241 -21.05 -30.11 20.29
CA ALA A 241 -21.48 -31.46 20.63
C ALA A 241 -21.66 -32.32 19.37
N GLU A 242 -22.24 -31.75 18.30
CA GLU A 242 -22.34 -32.41 16.99
C GLU A 242 -20.96 -32.76 16.43
N GLU A 243 -20.03 -31.80 16.40
CA GLU A 243 -18.65 -32.03 15.92
C GLU A 243 -17.96 -33.17 16.67
N ILE A 244 -18.09 -33.22 18.00
CA ILE A 244 -17.48 -34.26 18.83
C ILE A 244 -18.10 -35.62 18.52
N VAL A 245 -19.43 -35.69 18.38
CA VAL A 245 -20.13 -36.94 18.06
C VAL A 245 -19.76 -37.42 16.66
N GLU A 246 -19.69 -36.52 15.67
CA GLU A 246 -19.26 -36.85 14.32
C GLU A 246 -17.82 -37.37 14.29
N ARG A 247 -16.93 -36.74 15.08
CA ARG A 247 -15.51 -37.11 15.18
C ARG A 247 -15.28 -38.45 15.89
N ASP A 248 -15.94 -38.67 17.02
CA ASP A 248 -15.60 -39.74 17.97
C ASP A 248 -16.55 -40.95 17.87
N ALA A 249 -17.76 -40.81 17.33
CA ALA A 249 -18.71 -41.92 17.25
C ALA A 249 -18.36 -42.88 16.09
N PRO A 250 -18.45 -44.21 16.31
CA PRO A 250 -18.34 -45.21 15.25
C PRO A 250 -19.32 -44.96 14.09
N ALA A 251 -18.88 -45.25 12.87
CA ALA A 251 -19.68 -45.04 11.65
C ALA A 251 -20.95 -45.91 11.62
N ASP A 252 -20.92 -47.08 12.25
CA ASP A 252 -22.01 -48.05 12.36
C ASP A 252 -22.95 -47.82 13.55
N MET A 253 -22.72 -46.76 14.34
CA MET A 253 -23.57 -46.42 15.50
C MET A 253 -25.02 -46.12 15.07
N LEU A 254 -25.98 -46.77 15.72
CA LEU A 254 -27.41 -46.61 15.41
C LEU A 254 -27.90 -45.18 15.71
N PRO A 255 -28.90 -44.64 14.97
CA PRO A 255 -29.35 -43.26 15.14
C PRO A 255 -29.76 -42.88 16.57
N HIS A 256 -30.47 -43.76 17.29
CA HIS A 256 -30.88 -43.50 18.67
C HIS A 256 -29.69 -43.46 19.66
N GLN A 257 -28.66 -44.28 19.42
CA GLN A 257 -27.42 -44.28 20.21
C GLN A 257 -26.61 -43.01 19.93
N ARG A 258 -26.56 -42.57 18.67
CA ARG A 258 -25.91 -41.33 18.26
C ARG A 258 -26.57 -40.12 18.93
N ARG A 259 -27.91 -40.09 18.98
CA ARG A 259 -28.65 -39.03 19.68
C ARG A 259 -28.38 -39.04 21.19
N ALA A 260 -28.43 -40.21 21.84
CA ALA A 260 -28.10 -40.32 23.26
C ALA A 260 -26.66 -39.88 23.56
N ARG A 261 -25.71 -40.16 22.66
CA ARG A 261 -24.32 -39.71 22.77
C ARG A 261 -24.22 -38.18 22.64
N PHE A 262 -24.97 -37.59 21.70
CA PHE A 262 -25.07 -36.13 21.58
C PHE A 262 -25.60 -35.51 22.87
N ASP A 263 -26.72 -35.98 23.41
CA ASP A 263 -27.32 -35.44 24.63
C ASP A 263 -26.32 -35.50 25.81
N GLN A 264 -25.58 -36.60 25.94
CA GLN A 264 -24.52 -36.75 26.96
C GLN A 264 -23.37 -35.75 26.78
N VAL A 265 -22.88 -35.57 25.55
CA VAL A 265 -21.80 -34.64 25.24
C VAL A 265 -22.26 -33.21 25.48
N PHE A 266 -23.45 -32.85 24.98
CA PHE A 266 -24.06 -31.54 25.14
C PHE A 266 -24.19 -31.13 26.61
N VAL A 267 -24.82 -31.97 27.45
CA VAL A 267 -24.94 -31.73 28.90
C VAL A 267 -23.56 -31.65 29.56
N GLY A 268 -22.62 -32.50 29.15
CA GLY A 268 -21.25 -32.47 29.63
C GLY A 268 -20.55 -31.14 29.35
N LEU A 269 -20.67 -30.62 28.12
CA LEU A 269 -20.13 -29.33 27.71
C LEU A 269 -20.84 -28.18 28.43
N GLN A 270 -22.17 -28.23 28.55
CA GLN A 270 -22.95 -27.22 29.26
C GLN A 270 -22.54 -27.11 30.74
N ASN A 271 -22.21 -28.22 31.39
CA ASN A 271 -21.76 -28.21 32.78
C ASN A 271 -20.27 -27.86 32.95
N ASN A 272 -19.45 -28.01 31.89
CA ASN A 272 -18.00 -27.82 31.95
C ASN A 272 -17.49 -26.82 30.89
N HIS A 273 -18.29 -25.82 30.51
CA HIS A 273 -17.96 -24.88 29.45
C HIS A 273 -16.79 -23.95 29.82
N GLU A 274 -16.55 -23.71 31.12
CA GLU A 274 -15.37 -23.01 31.66
C GLU A 274 -14.23 -24.00 32.01
N CYS A 275 -13.96 -24.98 31.14
CA CYS A 275 -12.93 -25.98 31.43
C CYS A 275 -11.52 -25.34 31.48
N GLU A 276 -10.88 -25.36 32.64
CA GLU A 276 -9.49 -24.92 32.83
C GLU A 276 -8.44 -25.96 32.38
N HIS A 277 -8.89 -27.12 31.88
CA HIS A 277 -8.04 -28.21 31.38
C HIS A 277 -6.96 -28.74 32.35
N SER A 278 -7.10 -28.43 33.65
CA SER A 278 -6.28 -28.98 34.74
C SER A 278 -6.56 -30.46 35.03
N ARG A 279 -7.71 -30.98 34.55
CA ARG A 279 -8.07 -32.40 34.67
C ARG A 279 -7.27 -33.24 33.67
N GLN A 280 -7.00 -34.49 34.05
CA GLN A 280 -6.16 -35.39 33.27
C GLN A 280 -6.74 -35.62 31.85
N PHE A 281 -5.88 -35.45 30.85
CA PHE A 281 -6.15 -35.81 29.46
C PHE A 281 -6.07 -37.32 29.25
N GLN A 282 -6.93 -37.85 28.38
CA GLN A 282 -6.80 -39.21 27.89
C GLN A 282 -6.01 -39.23 26.59
N ARG A 283 -5.17 -40.25 26.41
CA ARG A 283 -4.42 -40.47 25.18
C ARG A 283 -5.27 -41.27 24.21
N ILE A 284 -5.45 -40.75 23.01
CA ILE A 284 -6.14 -41.42 21.90
C ILE A 284 -5.09 -41.79 20.85
N ASP A 285 -4.88 -43.08 20.63
CA ASP A 285 -3.91 -43.64 19.68
C ASP A 285 -4.56 -44.58 18.64
N SER A 286 -5.76 -45.09 18.90
CA SER A 286 -6.60 -45.82 17.94
C SER A 286 -7.59 -44.89 17.21
N GLY A 287 -8.00 -45.27 15.99
CA GLY A 287 -9.04 -44.56 15.25
C GLY A 287 -8.56 -43.26 14.57
N ALA A 288 -7.26 -43.12 14.32
CA ALA A 288 -6.72 -41.98 13.59
C ALA A 288 -7.34 -41.88 12.18
N PRO A 289 -7.85 -40.70 11.78
CA PRO A 289 -8.25 -40.46 10.39
C PRO A 289 -7.06 -40.73 9.44
N ARG A 290 -7.32 -41.00 8.16
CA ARG A 290 -6.24 -41.16 7.14
C ARG A 290 -5.23 -40.00 7.13
N ARG A 291 -5.67 -38.81 7.53
CA ARG A 291 -4.84 -37.60 7.61
C ARG A 291 -4.27 -37.32 9.03
N GLY A 292 -4.31 -38.30 9.94
CA GLY A 292 -3.91 -38.14 11.34
C GLY A 292 -4.88 -37.32 12.19
N PHE A 293 -4.63 -37.26 13.49
CA PHE A 293 -5.34 -36.43 14.45
C PHE A 293 -4.97 -34.95 14.26
N ARG A 294 -5.94 -34.04 14.29
CA ARG A 294 -5.70 -32.60 14.24
C ARG A 294 -5.68 -32.03 15.66
N CYS A 295 -4.62 -31.30 16.02
CA CYS A 295 -4.59 -30.50 17.24
C CYS A 295 -5.49 -29.27 17.06
N GLU A 296 -6.43 -29.04 17.96
CA GLU A 296 -7.38 -27.92 17.85
C GLU A 296 -6.77 -26.57 18.24
N MET A 297 -5.58 -26.57 18.84
CA MET A 297 -4.87 -25.35 19.27
C MET A 297 -3.84 -24.83 18.27
N CYS A 298 -3.20 -25.72 17.49
CA CYS A 298 -2.19 -25.34 16.50
C CYS A 298 -2.49 -25.84 15.08
N ASP A 299 -3.60 -26.57 14.89
CA ASP A 299 -4.01 -27.21 13.64
C ASP A 299 -2.99 -28.22 13.05
N ALA A 300 -1.87 -28.48 13.74
CA ALA A 300 -0.89 -29.49 13.36
C ALA A 300 -1.48 -30.89 13.40
N ARG A 301 -1.02 -31.75 12.48
CA ARG A 301 -1.45 -33.13 12.35
C ARG A 301 -0.47 -34.08 13.04
N HIS A 302 -1.02 -34.98 13.85
CA HIS A 302 -0.27 -35.97 14.61
C HIS A 302 -0.79 -37.37 14.26
N TYR A 303 0.11 -38.29 13.91
CA TYR A 303 -0.26 -39.62 13.43
C TYR A 303 -0.16 -40.72 14.49
N ARG A 304 0.58 -40.47 15.58
CA ARG A 304 0.78 -41.47 16.64
C ARG A 304 -0.33 -41.44 17.69
N TYR A 305 -0.64 -40.26 18.20
CA TYR A 305 -1.67 -40.06 19.21
C TYR A 305 -2.07 -38.59 19.29
N ILE A 306 -3.18 -38.34 19.97
CA ILE A 306 -3.61 -37.01 20.41
C ILE A 306 -4.08 -37.09 21.86
N LEU A 307 -4.05 -35.96 22.57
CA LEU A 307 -4.55 -35.88 23.95
C LEU A 307 -5.94 -35.25 23.92
N GLN A 308 -6.94 -35.95 24.45
CA GLN A 308 -8.30 -35.44 24.54
C GLN A 308 -8.63 -35.07 25.99
N CYS A 309 -9.17 -33.88 26.22
CA CYS A 309 -9.67 -33.52 27.55
C CYS A 309 -10.92 -34.32 27.88
N ARG A 310 -10.99 -34.88 29.09
CA ARG A 310 -12.11 -35.72 29.53
C ARG A 310 -13.41 -34.96 29.79
N LEU A 311 -13.38 -33.63 29.85
CA LEU A 311 -14.56 -32.81 30.12
C LEU A 311 -15.09 -32.12 28.87
N CYS A 312 -14.22 -31.40 28.17
CA CYS A 312 -14.59 -30.58 27.02
C CYS A 312 -14.25 -31.24 25.68
N TYR A 313 -13.68 -32.45 25.69
CA TYR A 313 -13.33 -33.23 24.50
C TYR A 313 -12.42 -32.50 23.49
N VAL A 314 -11.69 -31.46 23.92
CA VAL A 314 -10.70 -30.78 23.07
C VAL A 314 -9.53 -31.70 22.82
N ASN A 315 -9.15 -31.83 21.55
CA ASN A 315 -8.00 -32.60 21.11
C ASN A 315 -6.77 -31.70 20.96
N VAL A 316 -5.71 -31.97 21.70
CA VAL A 316 -4.48 -31.17 21.73
C VAL A 316 -3.24 -32.03 21.63
N CYS A 317 -2.19 -31.49 21.03
CA CYS A 317 -0.88 -32.15 21.01
C CYS A 317 -0.15 -31.96 22.34
N GLU A 318 0.88 -32.77 22.56
CA GLU A 318 1.71 -32.72 23.78
C GLU A 318 2.30 -31.32 24.04
N GLU A 319 2.79 -30.65 22.98
CA GLU A 319 3.36 -29.30 23.09
C GLU A 319 2.31 -28.26 23.47
N CYS A 320 1.13 -28.30 22.85
CA CYS A 320 0.04 -27.37 23.18
C CYS A 320 -0.46 -27.59 24.60
N ARG A 321 -0.58 -28.84 25.04
CA ARG A 321 -0.93 -29.15 26.43
C ARG A 321 0.07 -28.60 27.43
N ARG A 322 1.37 -28.61 27.12
CA ARG A 322 2.41 -28.17 28.06
C ARG A 322 2.62 -26.66 28.09
N HIS A 323 2.37 -25.98 26.97
CA HIS A 323 2.79 -24.59 26.78
C HIS A 323 1.66 -23.60 26.49
N ARG A 324 0.44 -24.06 26.18
CA ARG A 324 -0.69 -23.19 25.77
C ARG A 324 -1.95 -23.37 26.60
N ILE A 325 -1.99 -24.43 27.40
CA ILE A 325 -3.08 -24.83 28.30
C ILE A 325 -2.45 -25.00 29.68
#